data_AF-A0A345HEI1-F1
#
_entry.id   AF-A0A345HEI1-F1
#
_cell.length_a   1.000
_cell.length_b   1.000
_cell.length_c   1.000
_cell.angle_alpha   90.00
_cell.angle_beta   90.00
_cell.angle_gamma   90.00
#
_symmetry.space_group_name_H-M   'P 1'
#
loop_
_entity.id
_entity.type
_entity.pdbx_description
1 polymer ?
#
loop_
_entity_poly.entity_id
_entity_poly.type
_entity_poly.pdbx_seq_one_letter_code
_entity_poly.pdbx_strand_id
1 'polypeptide(L)'
;MERSLEEQMRYDRAKKRVKAIKGFFIHLTAYVLVNTFLLTLNWVDLKPGEDFFTFRTFNTAFFWGFGLMFHAFGVFGSQIFLGNNWEERKIKEMMSHEDRESKKWE
;
A
#
# COMPACT_ATOMS: atom_id res chain seq x y z
N MET A 1 -1.11 -28.52 21.15
CA MET A 1 -2.27 -27.61 21.01
C MET A 1 -2.23 -27.10 19.58
N GLU A 2 -2.82 -27.87 18.65
CA GLU A 2 -2.95 -27.42 17.27
C GLU A 2 -3.90 -26.23 17.28
N ARG A 3 -3.39 -25.04 16.98
CA ARG A 3 -4.26 -23.91 16.63
C ARG A 3 -5.10 -24.38 15.45
N SER A 4 -6.41 -24.22 15.53
CA SER A 4 -7.28 -24.59 14.40
C SER A 4 -6.73 -23.92 13.14
N LEU A 5 -6.75 -24.60 12.00
CA LEU A 5 -6.24 -24.06 10.73
C LEU A 5 -6.81 -22.66 10.47
N GLU A 6 -8.06 -22.44 10.87
CA GLU A 6 -8.73 -21.14 10.82
C GLU A 6 -8.07 -20.04 11.67
N GLU A 7 -7.64 -20.35 12.90
CA GLU A 7 -6.90 -19.40 13.76
C GLU A 7 -5.55 -19.02 13.15
N GLN A 8 -4.83 -19.99 12.57
CA GLN A 8 -3.54 -19.73 11.91
C GLN A 8 -3.72 -18.83 10.69
N MET A 9 -4.71 -19.12 9.85
CA MET A 9 -5.03 -18.30 8.68
C MET A 9 -5.44 -16.88 9.08
N ARG A 10 -6.27 -16.71 10.11
CA ARG A 10 -6.64 -15.38 10.62
C ARG A 10 -5.41 -14.59 11.11
N TYR A 11 -4.53 -15.24 11.85
CA TYR A 11 -3.29 -14.63 12.35
C TYR A 11 -2.37 -14.19 11.21
N ASP A 12 -2.13 -15.05 10.22
CA ASP A 12 -1.25 -14.74 9.09
C ASP A 12 -1.80 -13.60 8.23
N ARG A 13 -3.12 -13.53 8.05
CA ARG A 13 -3.77 -12.39 7.39
C ARG A 13 -3.54 -11.09 8.15
N ALA A 14 -3.79 -11.08 9.45
CA ALA A 14 -3.56 -9.90 10.29
C ALA A 14 -2.09 -9.48 10.25
N LYS A 15 -1.15 -10.43 10.29
CA LYS A 15 0.29 -10.16 10.19
C LYS A 15 0.68 -9.55 8.84
N LYS A 16 0.20 -10.11 7.72
CA LYS A 16 0.40 -9.55 6.37
C LYS A 16 -0.14 -8.13 6.27
N ARG A 17 -1.33 -7.89 6.83
CA ARG A 17 -1.99 -6.58 6.86
C ARG A 17 -1.14 -5.55 7.61
N VAL A 18 -0.69 -5.87 8.81
CA VAL A 18 0.17 -4.98 9.61
C VAL A 18 1.49 -4.68 8.87
N LYS A 19 2.09 -5.69 8.23
CA LYS A 19 3.31 -5.50 7.44
C LYS A 19 3.08 -4.55 6.26
N ALA A 20 1.96 -4.68 5.54
CA ALA A 20 1.60 -3.80 4.42
C ALA A 20 1.39 -2.36 4.88
N ILE A 21 0.65 -2.15 5.98
CA ILE A 21 0.44 -0.82 6.57
C ILE A 21 1.76 -0.18 7.00
N LYS A 22 2.63 -0.93 7.70
CA LYS A 22 3.97 -0.45 8.07
C LYS A 22 4.80 -0.07 6.83
N GLY A 23 4.78 -0.92 5.79
CA GLY A 23 5.46 -0.64 4.53
C GLY A 23 4.98 0.66 3.87
N PHE A 24 3.67 0.92 3.88
CA PHE A 24 3.11 2.17 3.40
C PHE A 24 3.62 3.38 4.18
N PHE A 25 3.59 3.33 5.52
CA PHE A 25 4.07 4.44 6.33
C PHE A 25 5.57 4.71 6.15
N ILE A 26 6.40 3.66 6.00
CA ILE A 26 7.82 3.84 5.69
C ILE A 26 7.98 4.57 4.36
N HIS A 27 7.25 4.17 3.31
CA HIS A 27 7.30 4.82 2.00
C HIS A 27 6.79 6.27 2.07
N LEU A 28 5.68 6.53 2.79
CA LEU A 28 5.14 7.87 3.02
C LEU A 28 6.14 8.77 3.76
N THR A 29 6.78 8.27 4.83
CA THR A 29 7.80 9.01 5.57
C THR A 29 9.00 9.32 4.68
N ALA A 30 9.49 8.35 3.91
CA ALA A 30 10.58 8.58 2.96
C ALA A 30 10.19 9.63 1.90
N TYR A 31 8.97 9.55 1.36
CA TYR A 31 8.43 10.53 0.43
C TYR A 31 8.44 11.95 1.02
N VAL A 32 7.91 12.13 2.24
CA VAL A 32 7.87 13.46 2.88
C VAL A 32 9.28 13.98 3.14
N LEU A 33 10.16 13.18 3.73
CA LEU A 33 11.51 13.62 4.09
C LEU A 33 12.34 13.99 2.86
N VAL A 34 12.36 13.11 1.84
CA VAL A 34 13.15 13.34 0.62
C VAL A 34 12.60 14.53 -0.16
N ASN A 35 11.29 14.64 -0.35
CA ASN A 35 10.73 15.79 -1.07
C ASN A 35 10.92 17.10 -0.31
N THR A 36 10.77 17.11 1.02
CA THR A 36 11.07 18.32 1.82
C THR A 36 12.52 18.75 1.66
N PHE A 37 13.46 17.80 1.68
CA PHE A 37 14.87 18.07 1.45
C PHE A 37 15.13 18.62 0.05
N LEU A 38 14.59 17.99 -1.00
CA LEU A 38 14.74 18.45 -2.39
C LEU A 38 14.13 19.84 -2.62
N LEU A 39 12.95 20.12 -2.07
CA LEU A 39 12.30 21.43 -2.16
C LEU A 39 13.11 22.50 -1.45
N THR A 40 13.70 22.17 -0.28
CA THR A 40 14.58 23.08 0.46
C THR A 40 15.85 23.38 -0.33
N LEU A 41 16.47 22.39 -0.96
CA LEU A 41 17.62 22.61 -1.84
C LEU A 41 17.27 23.52 -3.03
N ASN A 42 16.16 23.25 -3.72
CA ASN A 42 15.71 24.10 -4.82
C ASN A 42 15.39 25.53 -4.36
N TRP A 43 14.89 25.71 -3.14
CA TRP A 43 14.62 27.03 -2.57
C TRP A 43 15.90 27.80 -2.24
N VAL A 44 16.91 27.13 -1.70
CA VAL A 44 18.19 27.74 -1.34
C VAL A 44 19.03 28.07 -2.58
N ASP A 45 18.97 27.23 -3.62
CA ASP A 45 19.71 27.42 -4.88
C ASP A 45 19.03 28.40 -5.86
N LEU A 46 17.91 29.00 -5.47
CA LEU A 46 17.12 29.88 -6.33
C LEU A 46 17.93 31.13 -6.74
N LYS A 47 18.11 31.33 -8.05
CA LYS A 47 18.83 32.51 -8.57
C LYS A 47 17.91 33.72 -8.74
N PRO A 48 18.46 34.95 -8.73
CA PRO A 48 17.69 36.15 -9.03
C PRO A 48 16.98 36.04 -10.40
N GLY A 49 15.65 36.16 -10.39
CA GLY A 49 14.82 36.06 -11.61
C GLY A 49 14.27 34.66 -11.91
N GLU A 50 14.63 33.63 -11.14
CA GLU A 50 14.00 32.31 -11.24
C GLU A 50 12.74 32.23 -10.37
N ASP A 51 11.73 31.52 -10.84
CA ASP A 51 10.51 31.23 -10.08
C ASP A 51 10.61 29.86 -9.41
N PHE A 52 10.29 29.79 -8.12
CA PHE A 52 10.24 28.55 -7.37
C PHE A 52 9.02 27.70 -7.74
N PHE A 53 7.88 28.33 -8.06
CA PHE A 53 6.60 27.66 -8.29
C PHE A 53 6.45 27.10 -9.71
N THR A 54 7.48 26.40 -10.19
CA THR A 54 7.48 25.79 -11.51
C THR A 54 7.20 24.30 -11.44
N PHE A 55 6.64 23.74 -12.53
CA PHE A 55 6.45 22.30 -12.64
C PHE A 55 7.76 21.52 -12.46
N ARG A 56 8.91 22.10 -12.84
CA ARG A 56 10.23 21.50 -12.66
C ARG A 56 10.56 21.24 -11.18
N THR A 57 10.22 22.17 -10.30
CA THR A 57 10.45 22.06 -8.85
C THR A 57 9.62 20.92 -8.23
N PHE A 58 8.38 20.76 -8.69
CA PHE A 58 7.43 19.82 -8.09
C PHE A 58 7.26 18.49 -8.85
N ASN A 59 7.90 18.32 -10.02
CA ASN A 59 7.71 17.12 -10.85
C ASN A 59 8.03 15.82 -10.09
N THR A 60 9.08 15.83 -9.27
CA THR A 60 9.56 14.67 -8.54
C THR A 60 8.54 14.27 -7.48
N ALA A 61 8.07 15.24 -6.70
CA ALA A 61 6.99 15.05 -5.73
C ALA A 61 5.70 14.58 -6.39
N PHE A 62 5.37 15.12 -7.57
CA PHE A 62 4.17 14.76 -8.32
C PHE A 62 4.18 13.30 -8.78
N PHE A 63 5.23 12.87 -9.48
CA PHE A 63 5.31 11.49 -9.99
C PHE A 63 5.45 10.46 -8.87
N TRP A 64 6.23 10.76 -7.83
CA TRP A 64 6.29 9.89 -6.65
C TRP A 64 4.97 9.86 -5.89
N GLY A 65 4.23 10.97 -5.88
CA GLY A 65 2.89 11.07 -5.30
C GLY A 65 1.91 10.08 -5.95
N PHE A 66 1.97 9.89 -7.27
CA PHE A 66 1.21 8.85 -7.95
C PHE A 66 1.59 7.44 -7.48
N GLY A 67 2.89 7.13 -7.38
CA GLY A 67 3.34 5.83 -6.85
C GLY A 67 2.86 5.58 -5.42
N LEU A 68 2.90 6.62 -4.58
CA LEU A 68 2.41 6.58 -3.21
C LEU A 68 0.89 6.38 -3.15
N MET A 69 0.12 7.03 -4.04
CA MET A 69 -1.33 6.82 -4.16
C MET A 69 -1.66 5.38 -4.54
N PHE A 70 -0.98 4.80 -5.52
CA PHE A 70 -1.21 3.40 -5.89
C PHE A 70 -0.83 2.44 -4.77
N HIS A 71 0.24 2.72 -4.02
CA HIS A 71 0.58 1.93 -2.84
C HIS A 71 -0.50 2.06 -1.75
N ALA A 72 -1.01 3.27 -1.50
CA ALA A 72 -2.11 3.50 -0.59
C ALA A 72 -3.37 2.73 -1.02
N PHE A 73 -3.69 2.72 -2.31
CA PHE A 73 -4.82 1.96 -2.84
C PHE A 73 -4.61 0.45 -2.69
N GLY A 74 -3.40 -0.07 -2.96
CA GLY A 74 -3.10 -1.49 -2.73
C GLY A 74 -3.19 -1.89 -1.26
N VAL A 75 -2.84 -0.99 -0.33
CA VAL A 75 -2.92 -1.26 1.11
C VAL A 75 -4.33 -1.04 1.65
N PHE A 76 -5.01 0.06 1.35
CA PHE A 76 -6.29 0.43 1.98
C PHE A 76 -7.51 0.24 1.08
N GLY A 77 -7.32 0.03 -0.23
CA GLY A 77 -8.40 0.02 -1.20
C GLY A 77 -9.42 -1.09 -0.98
N SER A 78 -8.99 -2.29 -0.55
CA SER A 78 -9.93 -3.37 -0.25
C SER A 78 -10.91 -3.00 0.86
N GLN A 79 -10.45 -2.30 1.90
CA GLN A 79 -11.29 -1.86 3.02
C GLN A 79 -12.21 -0.70 2.62
N ILE A 80 -11.68 0.29 1.88
CA ILE A 80 -12.41 1.52 1.51
C ILE A 80 -13.46 1.25 0.42
N PHE A 81 -13.12 0.47 -0.61
CA PHE A 81 -13.96 0.30 -1.80
C PHE A 81 -14.76 -1.01 -1.81
N LEU A 82 -14.23 -2.09 -1.23
CA LEU A 82 -14.86 -3.43 -1.28
C LEU A 82 -15.51 -3.83 0.06
N GLY A 83 -15.18 -3.12 1.15
CA GLY A 83 -15.69 -3.36 2.49
C GLY A 83 -14.91 -4.41 3.27
N ASN A 84 -14.96 -4.31 4.60
CA ASN A 84 -14.10 -5.09 5.52
C ASN A 84 -14.21 -6.63 5.37
N ASN A 85 -15.35 -7.13 4.88
CA ASN A 85 -15.61 -8.57 4.76
C ASN A 85 -15.30 -9.13 3.36
N TRP A 86 -14.90 -8.31 2.38
CA TRP A 86 -14.66 -8.78 1.03
C TRP A 86 -13.50 -9.78 0.95
N GLU A 87 -12.38 -9.49 1.64
CA GLU A 87 -11.23 -10.40 1.67
C GLU A 87 -11.59 -11.75 2.29
N GLU A 88 -12.35 -11.77 3.40
CA GLU A 88 -12.78 -13.02 4.04
C GLU A 88 -13.72 -13.82 3.14
N ARG A 89 -14.67 -13.16 2.47
CA ARG A 89 -15.57 -13.81 1.51
C ARG A 89 -14.79 -14.43 0.36
N LYS A 90 -13.83 -13.71 -0.23
CA LYS A 90 -13.08 -14.20 -1.39
C LYS A 90 -12.16 -15.35 -1.04
N ILE A 91 -11.54 -15.31 0.15
CA ILE A 91 -10.72 -16.42 0.65
C ILE A 91 -11.57 -17.67 0.90
N LYS A 92 -12.76 -17.51 1.50
CA LYS A 92 -13.69 -18.64 1.70
C LYS A 92 -14.16 -19.24 0.37
N GLU A 93 -14.44 -18.39 -0.62
CA GLU A 93 -14.80 -18.82 -1.97
C GLU A 93 -13.67 -19.62 -2.63
N MET A 94 -12.43 -19.14 -2.57
CA MET A 94 -11.25 -19.83 -3.13
C MET A 94 -11.01 -21.20 -2.49
N MET A 95 -11.01 -21.29 -1.16
CA MET A 95 -10.85 -22.58 -0.47
C MET A 95 -11.96 -23.57 -0.84
N SER A 96 -13.21 -23.09 -0.90
CA SER A 96 -14.34 -23.95 -1.29
C SER A 96 -14.26 -24.45 -2.73
N HIS A 97 -13.63 -23.68 -3.62
CA HIS A 97 -13.38 -24.08 -5.01
C HIS A 97 -12.28 -25.14 -5.09
N GLU A 98 -11.19 -24.98 -4.35
CA GLU A 98 -10.09 -25.96 -4.26
C GLU A 98 -10.60 -27.30 -3.70
N ASP A 99 -11.38 -27.29 -2.62
CA ASP A 99 -11.98 -28.50 -2.03
C ASP A 99 -12.91 -29.24 -3.01
N ARG A 100 -13.66 -28.50 -3.82
CA ARG A 100 -14.58 -29.08 -4.82
C ARG A 100 -13.84 -29.69 -6.01
N GLU A 101 -12.79 -29.03 -6.49
CA GLU A 101 -11.95 -29.55 -7.56
C GLU A 101 -11.20 -30.80 -7.08
N SER A 102 -10.61 -30.80 -5.88
CA SER A 102 -9.97 -31.99 -5.28
C SER A 102 -10.90 -33.21 -5.28
N LYS A 103 -12.15 -33.06 -4.82
CA LYS A 103 -13.13 -34.16 -4.78
C LYS A 103 -13.63 -34.64 -6.14
N LYS A 104 -13.40 -33.89 -7.22
CA LYS A 104 -13.80 -34.26 -8.58
C LYS A 104 -12.79 -35.18 -9.26
N TRP A 105 -11.55 -35.16 -8.79
CA TRP A 105 -10.43 -35.96 -9.31
C TRP A 105 -10.09 -37.17 -8.44
N GLU A 106 -10.80 -37.35 -7.31
CA GLU A 106 -10.87 -38.58 -6.50
C GLU A 106 -12.02 -39.48 -6.93
#